data_AF-A0A936LV63-F1
#
_entry.id   AF-A0A936LV63-F1
#
_cell.length_a   1.000
_cell.length_b   1.000
_cell.length_c   1.000
_cell.angle_alpha   90.00
_cell.angle_beta   90.00
_cell.angle_gamma   90.00
#
_symmetry.space_group_name_H-M   'P 1'
#
loop_
_entity.id
_entity.type
_entity.pdbx_description
1 polymer ?
#
loop_
_entity_poly.entity_id
_entity_poly.type
_entity_poly.pdbx_seq_one_letter_code
_entity_poly.pdbx_strand_id
1 'polypeptide(L)'
;MGPPPADGAQWEYAARGGTTTALWTGRDDTSMDGAENLYDLGTDTTDWRPGDDRGYMQPTDAWPLHAPVGSFRANPFGLFDVLGNALEWTLDAGRPYSQPLREGDGCTSNTDIGSIRGGSFSMLTKRCRVSARLNGIQDARSAGFRVANPIQGGWTQDQDR
;
A
#
# COMPACT_ATOMS: atom_id res chain seq x y z
N MET A 1 22.49 19.41 3.65
CA MET A 1 21.81 18.21 4.18
C MET A 1 20.39 18.27 3.68
N GLY A 2 19.99 17.37 2.78
CA GLY A 2 18.61 17.29 2.33
C GLY A 2 17.77 16.51 3.35
N PRO A 3 16.56 16.96 3.70
CA PRO A 3 15.61 16.19 4.49
C PRO A 3 15.20 14.91 3.77
N PRO A 4 14.74 13.87 4.51
CA PRO A 4 14.30 12.62 3.90
C PRO A 4 13.15 12.87 2.91
N PRO A 5 13.01 12.03 1.87
CA PRO A 5 11.88 12.11 0.96
C PRO A 5 10.57 11.95 1.75
N ALA A 6 9.49 12.58 1.26
CA ALA A 6 8.18 12.56 1.89
C ALA A 6 7.77 11.16 2.35
N ASP A 7 7.16 11.01 3.53
CA ASP A 7 6.89 9.69 4.11
C ASP A 7 5.95 8.84 3.26
N GLY A 8 5.04 9.49 2.52
CA GLY A 8 4.26 8.83 1.48
C GLY A 8 5.13 8.28 0.34
N ALA A 9 6.18 8.99 -0.06
CA ALA A 9 7.14 8.50 -1.05
C ALA A 9 7.98 7.33 -0.49
N GLN A 10 8.31 7.32 0.80
CA GLN A 10 8.98 6.19 1.45
C GLN A 10 8.09 4.95 1.44
N TRP A 11 6.81 5.08 1.84
CA TRP A 11 5.84 3.99 1.80
C TRP A 11 5.68 3.43 0.39
N GLU A 12 5.50 4.31 -0.60
CA GLU A 12 5.31 3.89 -2.00
C GLU A 12 6.56 3.20 -2.55
N TYR A 13 7.75 3.73 -2.29
CA TYR A 13 9.01 3.12 -2.68
C TYR A 13 9.18 1.73 -2.05
N ALA A 14 8.90 1.62 -0.75
CA ALA A 14 8.97 0.39 0.00
C ALA A 14 7.97 -0.65 -0.55
N ALA A 15 6.71 -0.25 -0.77
CA ALA A 15 5.66 -1.11 -1.30
C ALA A 15 5.98 -1.61 -2.72
N ARG A 16 6.56 -0.75 -3.58
CA ARG A 16 7.00 -1.15 -4.93
C ARG A 16 8.03 -2.28 -4.92
N GLY A 17 8.90 -2.35 -3.91
CA GLY A 17 9.95 -3.38 -3.86
C GLY A 17 10.82 -3.40 -5.13
N GLY A 18 11.12 -2.23 -5.70
CA GLY A 18 11.88 -2.10 -6.94
C GLY A 18 11.09 -2.31 -8.25
N THR A 19 9.80 -2.60 -8.21
CA THR A 19 8.97 -2.69 -9.43
C THR A 19 8.45 -1.31 -9.89
N THR A 20 8.07 -1.24 -11.17
CA THR A 20 7.45 -0.04 -11.78
C THR A 20 5.96 -0.23 -12.07
N THR A 21 5.41 -1.37 -11.67
CA THR A 21 4.02 -1.76 -11.93
C THR A 21 3.05 -1.16 -10.91
N ALA A 22 1.74 -1.27 -11.17
CA ALA A 22 0.71 -0.79 -10.26
C ALA A 22 0.59 -1.67 -8.99
N LEU A 23 0.97 -2.94 -9.09
CA LEU A 23 1.04 -3.94 -8.03
C LEU A 23 2.50 -4.38 -7.91
N TRP A 24 3.01 -4.66 -6.71
CA TRP A 24 4.38 -5.18 -6.58
C TRP A 24 4.52 -6.59 -7.15
N THR A 25 3.40 -7.31 -7.27
CA THR A 25 3.32 -8.69 -7.73
C THR A 25 3.33 -8.85 -9.26
N GLY A 26 2.99 -7.80 -10.01
CA GLY A 26 2.91 -7.88 -11.47
C GLY A 26 2.07 -6.77 -12.12
N ARG A 27 1.75 -6.95 -13.41
CA ARG A 27 0.96 -6.00 -14.21
C ARG A 27 -0.54 -6.25 -14.14
N ASP A 28 -0.93 -7.49 -13.92
CA ASP A 28 -2.32 -7.96 -13.98
C ASP A 28 -2.87 -8.20 -12.58
N ASP A 29 -4.16 -7.97 -12.36
CA ASP A 29 -4.78 -8.12 -11.03
C ASP A 29 -4.64 -9.56 -10.49
N THR A 30 -4.63 -10.57 -11.37
CA THR A 30 -4.40 -11.99 -11.02
C THR A 30 -3.01 -12.26 -10.43
N SER A 31 -2.05 -11.35 -10.59
CA SER A 31 -0.72 -11.51 -9.98
C SER A 31 -0.75 -11.43 -8.45
N MET A 32 -1.85 -10.94 -7.88
CA MET A 32 -2.08 -10.87 -6.43
C MET A 32 -2.62 -12.17 -5.83
N ASP A 33 -2.99 -13.16 -6.64
CA ASP A 33 -3.55 -14.43 -6.17
C ASP A 33 -2.60 -15.11 -5.17
N GLY A 34 -3.06 -15.25 -3.93
CA GLY A 34 -2.29 -15.84 -2.83
C GLY A 34 -1.08 -15.01 -2.37
N ALA A 35 -0.96 -13.76 -2.81
CA ALA A 35 0.15 -12.87 -2.45
C ALA A 35 -0.21 -11.86 -1.36
N GLU A 36 -1.50 -11.60 -1.14
CA GLU A 36 -2.02 -10.62 -0.19
C GLU A 36 -3.41 -11.06 0.30
N ASN A 37 -3.83 -10.56 1.47
CA ASN A 37 -5.18 -10.74 2.01
C ASN A 37 -6.12 -9.63 1.50
N LEU A 38 -7.10 -9.98 0.68
CA LEU A 38 -7.98 -9.02 -0.02
C LEU A 38 -9.44 -9.46 0.04
N TYR A 39 -10.34 -8.62 -0.46
CA TYR A 39 -11.70 -9.07 -0.73
C TYR A 39 -11.68 -10.17 -1.80
N ASP A 40 -12.28 -11.30 -1.49
CA ASP A 40 -12.10 -12.56 -2.20
C ASP A 40 -13.43 -13.31 -2.43
N LEU A 41 -13.36 -14.40 -3.20
CA LEU A 41 -14.53 -15.27 -3.45
C LEU A 41 -15.10 -15.94 -2.19
N GLY A 42 -14.34 -16.04 -1.10
CA GLY A 42 -14.80 -16.64 0.16
C GLY A 42 -15.63 -15.68 1.03
N THR A 43 -15.39 -14.39 0.87
CA THR A 43 -16.07 -13.29 1.59
C THR A 43 -17.22 -12.69 0.82
N ASP A 44 -17.33 -12.99 -0.48
CA ASP A 44 -18.39 -12.44 -1.31
C ASP A 44 -19.75 -13.06 -1.00
N THR A 45 -20.62 -12.26 -0.39
CA THR A 45 -22.04 -12.61 -0.16
C THR A 45 -22.93 -12.22 -1.34
N THR A 46 -22.35 -11.73 -2.44
CA THR A 46 -23.07 -11.27 -3.62
C THR A 46 -22.71 -12.17 -4.82
N ASP A 47 -23.58 -12.28 -5.83
CA ASP A 47 -23.33 -13.12 -7.01
C ASP A 47 -22.30 -12.49 -7.97
N TRP A 48 -21.09 -12.12 -7.52
CA TRP A 48 -20.06 -11.59 -8.42
C TRP A 48 -19.68 -12.59 -9.51
N ARG A 49 -19.37 -12.04 -10.70
CA ARG A 49 -18.95 -12.82 -11.87
C ARG A 49 -17.77 -12.13 -12.57
N PRO A 50 -16.86 -12.90 -13.20
CA PRO A 50 -15.84 -12.34 -14.07
C PRO A 50 -16.45 -11.39 -15.12
N GLY A 51 -15.97 -10.15 -15.18
CA GLY A 51 -16.49 -9.10 -16.08
C GLY A 51 -17.43 -8.08 -15.44
N ASP A 52 -17.76 -8.25 -14.16
CA ASP A 52 -18.46 -7.24 -13.36
C ASP A 52 -17.64 -5.93 -13.28
N ASP A 53 -18.32 -4.78 -13.27
CA ASP A 53 -17.69 -3.45 -13.18
C ASP A 53 -16.95 -3.24 -11.84
N ARG A 54 -17.24 -4.08 -10.85
CA ARG A 54 -16.52 -4.20 -9.58
C ARG A 54 -15.06 -4.64 -9.77
N GLY A 55 -14.71 -5.28 -10.89
CA GLY A 55 -13.33 -5.68 -11.22
C GLY A 55 -12.93 -7.04 -10.68
N TYR A 56 -11.67 -7.42 -10.87
CA TYR A 56 -11.15 -8.74 -10.49
C TYR A 56 -11.23 -8.99 -8.98
N MET A 57 -11.59 -10.23 -8.62
CA MET A 57 -11.63 -10.74 -7.26
C MET A 57 -10.81 -12.03 -7.20
N GLN A 58 -9.96 -12.14 -6.20
CA GLN A 58 -9.02 -13.26 -6.08
C GLN A 58 -9.72 -14.54 -5.61
N PRO A 59 -9.12 -15.73 -5.89
CA PRO A 59 -9.49 -16.97 -5.22
C PRO A 59 -9.41 -16.81 -3.70
N THR A 60 -10.15 -17.65 -2.97
CA THR A 60 -10.20 -17.47 -1.51
C THR A 60 -8.83 -17.60 -0.86
N ASP A 61 -8.53 -16.67 0.05
CA ASP A 61 -7.27 -16.63 0.81
C ASP A 61 -7.38 -17.24 2.22
N ALA A 62 -8.56 -17.79 2.55
CA ALA A 62 -8.93 -18.40 3.83
C ALA A 62 -9.08 -17.44 5.02
N TRP A 63 -8.99 -16.12 4.82
CA TRP A 63 -9.09 -15.12 5.89
C TRP A 63 -10.24 -14.13 5.64
N PRO A 64 -11.40 -14.29 6.31
CA PRO A 64 -12.53 -13.38 6.09
C PRO A 64 -12.34 -11.98 6.67
N LEU A 65 -11.28 -11.78 7.46
CA LEU A 65 -10.88 -10.52 8.08
C LEU A 65 -9.36 -10.41 7.99
N HIS A 66 -8.65 -10.20 9.10
CA HIS A 66 -7.20 -10.05 9.08
C HIS A 66 -6.55 -11.42 9.14
N ALA A 67 -5.43 -11.54 8.44
CA ALA A 67 -4.50 -12.64 8.59
C ALA A 67 -3.39 -12.24 9.56
N PRO A 68 -2.72 -13.19 10.23
CA PRO A 68 -1.46 -12.94 10.89
C PRO A 68 -0.47 -12.26 9.94
N VAL A 69 0.24 -11.23 10.40
CA VAL A 69 1.24 -10.53 9.57
C VAL A 69 2.28 -11.53 9.05
N GLY A 70 2.60 -11.42 7.76
CA GLY A 70 3.55 -12.32 7.10
C GLY A 70 2.99 -13.69 6.73
N SER A 71 1.66 -13.84 6.70
CA SER A 71 1.02 -15.07 6.19
C SER A 71 1.15 -15.24 4.67
N PHE A 72 1.44 -14.14 3.95
CA PHE A 72 1.54 -14.11 2.50
C PHE A 72 2.98 -13.83 2.03
N ARG A 73 3.16 -13.69 0.72
CA ARG A 73 4.47 -13.48 0.12
C ARG A 73 4.99 -12.07 0.44
N ALA A 74 6.25 -11.97 0.84
CA ALA A 74 6.93 -10.69 0.92
C ALA A 74 7.19 -10.11 -0.48
N ASN A 75 7.14 -8.78 -0.61
CA ASN A 75 7.62 -8.09 -1.79
C ASN A 75 9.17 -8.24 -1.93
N PRO A 76 9.79 -7.81 -3.04
CA PRO A 76 11.23 -8.01 -3.24
C PRO A 76 12.15 -7.30 -2.23
N PHE A 77 11.63 -6.38 -1.42
CA PHE A 77 12.36 -5.77 -0.29
C PHE A 77 12.15 -6.51 1.04
N GLY A 78 11.42 -7.63 1.03
CA GLY A 78 11.14 -8.42 2.23
C GLY A 78 9.99 -7.88 3.07
N LEU A 79 9.15 -6.99 2.53
CA LEU A 79 8.00 -6.43 3.25
C LEU A 79 6.73 -7.24 2.96
N PHE A 80 6.01 -7.58 4.01
CA PHE A 80 4.75 -8.30 3.95
C PHE A 80 3.56 -7.36 4.03
N ASP A 81 2.42 -7.82 3.50
CA ASP A 81 1.10 -7.21 3.67
C ASP A 81 1.07 -5.75 3.20
N VAL A 82 1.84 -5.42 2.15
CA VAL A 82 1.99 -4.02 1.68
C VAL A 82 0.83 -3.58 0.80
N LEU A 83 0.11 -4.54 0.18
CA LEU A 83 -1.06 -4.27 -0.66
C LEU A 83 -2.33 -5.01 -0.19
N GLY A 84 -2.44 -5.33 1.10
CA GLY A 84 -3.58 -6.05 1.64
C GLY A 84 -3.54 -6.14 3.16
N ASN A 85 -4.38 -7.00 3.72
CA ASN A 85 -4.58 -7.20 5.15
C ASN A 85 -5.15 -5.96 5.85
N ALA A 86 -4.36 -4.92 6.04
CA ALA A 86 -4.79 -3.65 6.63
C ALA A 86 -4.25 -2.46 5.85
N LEU A 87 -5.10 -1.46 5.73
CA LEU A 87 -4.72 -0.14 5.26
C LEU A 87 -3.71 0.48 6.22
N GLU A 88 -2.80 1.31 5.72
CA GLU A 88 -1.74 1.88 6.56
C GLU A 88 -1.74 3.39 6.57
N TRP A 89 -1.84 3.97 7.78
CA TRP A 89 -1.65 5.39 7.99
C TRP A 89 -0.22 5.81 7.64
N THR A 90 -0.11 6.94 6.95
CA THR A 90 1.15 7.61 6.62
C THR A 90 1.11 9.06 7.08
N LEU A 91 2.28 9.65 7.31
CA LEU A 91 2.41 11.06 7.69
C LEU A 91 2.24 12.03 6.51
N ASP A 92 2.06 11.53 5.28
CA ASP A 92 1.79 12.36 4.10
C ASP A 92 0.37 12.96 4.18
N ALA A 93 0.27 14.28 3.98
CA ALA A 93 -0.97 15.04 3.92
C ALA A 93 -1.86 14.74 2.70
N GLY A 94 -1.46 13.81 1.83
CA GLY A 94 -2.27 13.40 0.68
C GLY A 94 -2.32 14.47 -0.43
N ARG A 95 -1.27 15.28 -0.57
CA ARG A 95 -1.20 16.31 -1.62
C ARG A 95 -1.19 15.70 -3.03
N PRO A 96 -1.66 16.44 -4.06
CA PRO A 96 -1.56 15.99 -5.45
C PRO A 96 -0.10 15.79 -5.88
N TYR A 97 0.19 14.71 -6.59
CA TYR A 97 1.51 14.41 -7.17
C TYR A 97 2.00 15.47 -8.18
N SER A 98 1.11 16.32 -8.70
CA SER A 98 1.46 17.43 -9.59
C SER A 98 2.15 18.59 -8.87
N GLN A 99 2.15 18.60 -7.53
CA GLN A 99 2.90 19.58 -6.77
C GLN A 99 4.34 19.10 -6.56
N PRO A 100 5.35 19.96 -6.76
CA PRO A 100 6.74 19.59 -6.54
C PRO A 100 6.96 19.23 -5.06
N LEU A 101 7.74 18.18 -4.84
CA LEU A 101 8.28 17.85 -3.52
C LEU A 101 9.13 19.04 -3.04
N ARG A 102 8.80 19.61 -1.89
CA ARG A 102 9.61 20.62 -1.21
C ARG A 102 10.62 19.94 -0.29
N GLU A 103 11.73 20.64 -0.10
CA GLU A 103 12.73 20.28 0.88
C GLU A 103 12.10 20.33 2.28
N GLY A 104 11.82 19.17 2.88
CA GLY A 104 11.25 19.04 4.24
C GLY A 104 9.96 18.23 4.30
N ASP A 105 9.48 17.73 3.16
CA ASP A 105 8.15 17.13 3.01
C ASP A 105 7.92 15.77 3.70
N GLY A 106 8.84 15.32 4.55
CA GLY A 106 8.57 14.22 5.51
C GLY A 106 7.46 14.57 6.52
N CYS A 107 7.26 15.85 6.82
CA CYS A 107 6.17 16.31 7.68
C CYS A 107 5.65 17.66 7.17
N THR A 108 4.51 17.68 6.49
CA THR A 108 3.78 18.94 6.40
C THR A 108 3.05 19.16 7.70
N SER A 109 3.50 20.16 8.46
CA SER A 109 2.77 20.77 9.56
C SER A 109 1.30 20.99 9.21
N ASN A 110 0.39 20.53 10.07
CA ASN A 110 -1.04 20.88 10.12
C ASN A 110 -1.94 20.44 8.94
N THR A 111 -2.00 19.14 8.64
CA THR A 111 -3.27 18.58 8.16
C THR A 111 -3.66 17.43 9.07
N ASP A 112 -4.75 17.58 9.81
CA ASP A 112 -5.26 16.63 10.82
C ASP A 112 -5.66 15.25 10.25
N ILE A 113 -5.34 14.96 8.99
CA ILE A 113 -5.72 13.74 8.28
C ILE A 113 -4.51 13.27 7.47
N GLY A 114 -3.78 12.28 7.99
CA GLY A 114 -2.76 11.56 7.21
C GLY A 114 -3.39 10.75 6.07
N SER A 115 -2.62 10.46 5.02
CA SER A 115 -3.08 9.61 3.92
C SER A 115 -2.98 8.13 4.31
N ILE A 116 -3.95 7.34 3.86
CA ILE A 116 -4.00 5.90 4.12
C ILE A 116 -3.71 5.13 2.81
N ARG A 117 -2.92 4.05 2.88
CA ARG A 117 -2.42 3.30 1.70
C ARG A 117 -2.51 1.78 1.87
N GLY A 118 -2.16 1.03 0.82
CA GLY A 118 -2.03 -0.42 0.84
C GLY A 118 -3.29 -1.17 0.39
N GLY A 119 -4.45 -0.79 0.89
CA GLY A 119 -5.66 -1.59 0.75
C GLY A 119 -5.87 -2.47 1.98
N SER A 120 -6.90 -3.32 2.00
CA SER A 120 -7.20 -4.19 3.15
C SER A 120 -7.97 -5.42 2.72
N PHE A 121 -8.22 -6.34 3.66
CA PHE A 121 -9.06 -7.54 3.48
C PHE A 121 -10.46 -7.25 2.90
N SER A 122 -10.96 -6.00 2.98
CA SER A 122 -12.29 -5.63 2.48
C SER A 122 -12.26 -4.95 1.10
N MET A 123 -11.10 -4.91 0.44
CA MET A 123 -10.92 -4.22 -0.84
C MET A 123 -10.56 -5.16 -1.97
N LEU A 124 -11.19 -4.93 -3.12
CA LEU A 124 -10.86 -5.60 -4.38
C LEU A 124 -9.48 -5.18 -4.87
N THR A 125 -8.81 -6.09 -5.59
CA THR A 125 -7.44 -5.91 -6.11
C THR A 125 -7.24 -4.59 -6.84
N LYS A 126 -8.23 -4.16 -7.64
CA LYS A 126 -8.15 -2.90 -8.40
C LYS A 126 -7.97 -1.65 -7.53
N ARG A 127 -8.33 -1.72 -6.24
CA ARG A 127 -8.19 -0.63 -5.26
C ARG A 127 -6.88 -0.70 -4.47
N CYS A 128 -6.21 -1.86 -4.46
CA CYS A 128 -4.98 -2.12 -3.71
C CYS A 128 -3.74 -1.87 -4.58
N ARG A 129 -3.66 -0.69 -5.20
CA ARG A 129 -2.51 -0.29 -6.02
C ARG A 129 -1.48 0.45 -5.18
N VAL A 130 -0.20 0.30 -5.53
CA VAL A 130 0.90 0.95 -4.80
C VAL A 130 0.75 2.48 -4.74
N SER A 131 0.21 3.11 -5.79
CA SER A 131 -0.03 4.56 -5.83
C SER A 131 -1.42 4.98 -5.30
N ALA A 132 -2.25 4.04 -4.84
CA ALA A 132 -3.58 4.37 -4.33
C ALA A 132 -3.46 5.09 -2.98
N ARG A 133 -4.23 6.17 -2.85
CA ARG A 133 -4.33 6.97 -1.61
C ARG A 133 -5.80 7.09 -1.23
N LEU A 134 -6.08 6.91 0.05
CA LEU A 134 -7.39 7.17 0.64
C LEU A 134 -7.27 8.28 1.68
N ASN A 135 -8.25 9.17 1.70
CA ASN A 135 -8.34 10.27 2.66
C ASN A 135 -9.51 9.99 3.62
N GLY A 136 -9.25 10.03 4.92
CA GLY A 136 -10.27 9.86 5.97
C GLY A 136 -10.37 8.45 6.55
N ILE A 137 -11.15 8.35 7.64
CA ILE A 137 -11.36 7.11 8.40
C ILE A 137 -12.25 6.16 7.57
N GLN A 138 -11.63 5.16 6.96
CA GLN A 138 -12.33 3.91 6.62
C GLN A 138 -12.70 3.19 7.92
N ASP A 139 -13.57 2.17 7.86
CA ASP A 139 -13.84 1.29 9.00
C ASP A 139 -12.57 1.04 9.81
N ALA A 140 -12.55 1.43 11.10
CA ALA A 140 -11.33 1.42 11.91
C ALA A 140 -10.70 0.02 12.00
N ARG A 141 -11.50 -1.02 11.77
CA ARG A 141 -11.04 -2.41 11.69
C ARG A 141 -10.15 -2.66 10.48
N SER A 142 -10.25 -1.86 9.42
CA SER A 142 -9.46 -2.08 8.20
C SER A 142 -8.16 -1.29 8.19
N ALA A 143 -7.83 -0.50 9.22
CA ALA A 143 -6.66 0.37 9.23
C ALA A 143 -5.70 0.08 10.41
N GLY A 144 -4.40 0.08 10.09
CA GLY A 144 -3.27 -0.02 11.00
C GLY A 144 -2.14 0.92 10.55
N PHE A 145 -0.90 0.56 10.89
CA PHE A 145 0.29 1.32 10.49
C PHE A 145 1.54 0.44 10.56
N ARG A 146 2.60 0.86 9.87
CA ARG A 146 3.97 0.36 10.07
C ARG A 146 4.90 1.49 10.43
N VAL A 147 5.95 1.17 11.19
CA VAL A 147 6.94 2.15 11.66
C VAL A 147 8.12 2.18 10.70
N ALA A 148 8.58 3.39 10.37
CA ALA A 148 9.83 3.62 9.66
C ALA A 148 10.87 4.20 10.63
N ASN A 149 12.14 3.85 10.41
CA ASN A 149 13.25 4.39 11.19
C ASN A 149 14.34 4.90 10.24
N PRO A 150 14.80 6.16 10.38
CA PRO A 150 15.92 6.65 9.60
C PRO A 150 17.20 5.87 9.92
N ILE A 151 17.97 5.53 8.89
CA ILE A 151 19.29 4.91 9.05
C ILE A 151 20.28 5.98 9.52
N GLN A 152 21.02 5.70 10.58
CA GLN A 152 22.16 6.54 10.99
C GLN A 152 23.30 6.38 9.97
N GLY A 153 23.66 7.45 9.27
CA GLY A 153 24.78 7.44 8.29
C GLY A 153 24.53 8.20 6.99
N GLY A 154 23.29 8.57 6.67
CA GLY A 154 22.94 9.32 5.47
C GLY A 154 22.93 8.48 4.19
N TRP A 155 22.24 8.99 3.16
CA TRP A 155 22.25 8.42 1.82
C TRP A 155 23.52 8.88 1.10
N THR A 156 24.46 7.97 0.80
CA THR A 156 25.43 8.22 -0.25
C THR A 156 24.70 8.03 -1.57
N GLN A 157 24.41 9.14 -2.24
CA GLN A 157 23.99 9.09 -3.62
C GLN A 157 25.23 8.65 -4.42
N ASP A 158 25.35 7.35 -4.70
CA ASP A 158 26.38 6.86 -5.61
C ASP A 158 26.11 7.48 -6.98
N GLN A 159 26.85 8.55 -7.27
CA GLN A 159 26.85 9.23 -8.56
C GLN A 159 27.71 8.45 -9.55
N ASP A 160 27.35 7.22 -9.85
CA ASP A 160 27.97 6.45 -10.93
C ASP A 160 26.93 5.53 -11.58
N ARG A 161 26.22 6.07 -12.58
CA ARG A 161 25.70 5.36 -13.76
C ARG A 161 25.63 6.29 -14.96
#